data_AF-A0A2A6PI63-F1
#
_entry.id   AF-A0A2A6PI63-F1
#
_cell.length_a   1.000
_cell.length_b   1.000
_cell.length_c   1.000
_cell.angle_alpha   90.00
_cell.angle_beta   90.00
_cell.angle_gamma   90.00
#
_symmetry.space_group_name_H-M   'P 1'
#
loop_
_entity.id
_entity.type
_entity.pdbx_description
1 polymer ?
#
loop_
_entity_poly.entity_id
_entity_poly.type
_entity_poly.pdbx_seq_one_letter_code
_entity_poly.pdbx_strand_id
1 'polypeptide(L)'
;MNISTVALRLVIACVVCLVGFVGLVMVMIGECDRPLPPLLLNLTAVDEGDVWTPGCGLPKGEKQAFSPELTKRLQRLFPAGSDAAAVERDLQALGFKVVSPCPNVPSARLAQFLQKGCAWPMDAKLIWHRTEDGKVADLSGHVFFKPGGEY
;
A
#
# COMPACT_ATOMS: atom_id res chain seq x y z
N MET A 1 23.58 41.02 38.07
CA MET A 1 23.17 40.19 36.91
C MET A 1 21.65 40.07 36.95
N ASN A 2 20.92 40.71 36.02
CA ASN A 2 19.46 40.88 36.12
C ASN A 2 18.72 39.59 35.76
N ILE A 3 17.91 39.08 36.69
CA ILE A 3 17.07 37.87 36.56
C ILE A 3 16.24 37.89 35.27
N SER A 4 15.76 39.07 34.86
CA SER A 4 15.01 39.27 33.60
C SER A 4 15.81 38.91 32.33
N THR A 5 17.12 39.11 32.35
CA THR A 5 18.01 38.79 31.21
C THR A 5 18.26 37.29 31.10
N VAL A 6 18.33 36.61 32.25
CA VAL A 6 18.52 35.17 32.33
C VAL A 6 17.24 34.44 31.89
N ALA A 7 16.07 34.90 32.35
CA ALA A 7 14.78 34.37 31.93
C ALA A 7 14.54 34.52 30.43
N LEU A 8 14.85 35.69 29.86
CA LEU A 8 14.70 35.93 28.41
C LEU A 8 15.60 35.00 27.57
N ARG A 9 16.85 34.78 27.99
CA ARG A 9 17.78 33.86 27.31
C ARG A 9 17.29 32.41 27.36
N LEU A 10 16.71 31.98 28.48
CA LEU A 10 16.11 30.65 28.64
C LEU A 10 14.91 30.45 27.72
N VAL A 11 14.02 31.44 27.62
CA VAL A 11 12.85 31.38 26.72
C VAL A 11 13.29 31.29 25.27
N ILE A 12 14.26 32.10 24.84
CA ILE A 12 14.80 32.05 23.48
C ILE A 12 15.43 30.69 23.19
N ALA A 13 16.22 30.14 24.11
CA ALA A 13 16.81 28.81 23.96
C ALA A 13 15.74 27.71 23.82
N CYS A 14 14.68 27.75 24.65
CA CYS A 14 13.57 26.79 24.54
C CYS A 14 12.84 26.89 23.20
N VAL A 15 12.58 28.11 22.69
CA VAL A 15 11.92 28.32 21.40
C VAL A 15 12.79 27.80 20.25
N VAL A 16 14.10 28.08 20.27
CA VAL A 16 15.03 27.58 19.24
C VAL A 16 15.10 26.05 19.26
N CYS A 17 15.15 25.43 20.45
CA CYS A 17 15.13 23.98 20.58
C CYS A 17 13.81 23.37 20.08
N LEU A 18 12.67 23.98 20.38
CA LEU A 18 11.36 23.51 19.91
C LEU A 18 11.22 23.61 18.39
N VAL A 19 11.60 24.75 17.80
CA VAL A 19 11.53 24.94 16.34
C VAL A 19 12.51 23.99 15.63
N GLY A 20 13.72 23.81 16.17
CA GLY A 20 14.68 22.84 15.65
C GLY A 20 14.17 21.40 15.74
N PHE A 21 13.53 21.04 16.85
CA PHE A 21 12.93 19.71 17.03
C PHE A 21 11.76 19.46 16.08
N VAL A 22 10.86 20.43 15.91
CA VAL A 22 9.75 20.34 14.95
C VAL A 22 10.25 20.25 13.51
N GLY A 23 11.26 21.06 13.15
CA GLY A 23 11.88 21.01 11.82
C GLY A 23 12.54 19.64 11.55
N LEU A 24 13.26 19.10 12.52
CA LEU A 24 13.87 17.77 12.42
C LEU A 24 12.81 16.66 12.27
N VAL A 25 11.73 16.72 13.04
CA VAL A 25 10.61 15.77 12.96
C VAL A 25 9.93 15.85 11.59
N MET A 26 9.73 17.04 11.03
CA MET A 26 9.17 17.18 9.68
C MET A 26 10.08 16.64 8.57
N VAL A 27 11.41 16.80 8.69
CA VAL A 27 12.36 16.20 7.74
C VAL A 27 12.38 14.67 7.82
N MET A 28 12.08 14.11 8.99
CA MET A 28 11.98 12.65 9.19
C MET A 28 10.67 12.05 8.66
N ILE A 29 9.65 12.86 8.33
CA ILE A 29 8.50 12.40 7.56
C ILE A 29 8.93 12.41 6.09
N GLY A 30 9.63 11.35 5.69
CA GLY A 30 10.11 11.17 4.33
C GLY A 30 9.00 11.36 3.30
N GLU A 31 9.33 12.02 2.18
CA GLU A 31 8.46 12.07 1.02
C GLU A 31 8.28 10.65 0.49
N CYS A 32 7.04 10.19 0.39
CA CYS A 32 6.72 8.90 -0.19
C CYS A 32 7.27 8.81 -1.63
N ASP A 33 8.01 7.75 -1.96
CA ASP A 33 8.64 7.57 -3.28
C ASP A 33 7.63 7.51 -4.43
N ARG A 34 6.34 7.25 -4.13
CA ARG A 34 5.27 7.16 -5.12
C ARG A 34 3.94 7.62 -4.53
N PRO A 35 3.13 8.42 -5.26
CA PRO A 35 1.77 8.74 -4.84
C PRO A 35 0.88 7.50 -4.89
N LEU A 36 -0.09 7.45 -3.96
CA LEU A 36 -1.10 6.39 -3.94
C LEU A 36 -2.05 6.56 -5.14
N PRO A 37 -2.26 5.53 -5.97
CA PRO A 37 -3.23 5.60 -7.05
C PRO A 37 -4.65 5.75 -6.49
N PRO A 38 -5.58 6.38 -7.21
CA PRO A 38 -6.97 6.57 -6.75
C PRO A 38 -7.66 5.30 -6.27
N LEU A 39 -7.28 4.17 -6.87
CA LEU A 39 -7.75 2.84 -6.49
C LEU A 39 -7.49 2.51 -5.01
N LEU A 40 -6.36 2.97 -4.45
CA LEU A 40 -5.87 2.69 -3.10
C LEU A 40 -6.18 3.78 -2.08
N LEU A 41 -6.83 4.87 -2.47
CA LEU A 41 -7.17 5.97 -1.55
C LEU A 41 -8.36 5.62 -0.65
N ASN A 42 -8.29 5.98 0.63
CA ASN A 42 -9.39 5.81 1.59
C ASN A 42 -9.93 4.37 1.63
N LEU A 43 -9.02 3.39 1.68
CA LEU A 43 -9.38 2.00 1.87
C LEU A 43 -9.54 1.72 3.36
N THR A 44 -10.60 0.98 3.69
CA THR A 44 -10.74 0.33 4.99
C THR A 44 -10.33 -1.12 4.85
N ALA A 45 -9.77 -1.67 5.93
CA ALA A 45 -9.37 -3.05 6.01
C ALA A 45 -10.26 -3.73 7.05
N VAL A 46 -10.94 -4.80 6.64
CA VAL A 46 -11.89 -5.56 7.44
C VAL A 46 -11.29 -6.95 7.62
N ASP A 47 -11.17 -7.37 8.88
CA ASP A 47 -10.55 -8.62 9.35
C ASP A 47 -9.03 -8.75 9.16
N GLU A 48 -8.34 -9.11 10.26
CA GLU A 48 -7.01 -9.75 10.24
C GLU A 48 -7.23 -11.26 10.05
N GLY A 49 -6.96 -11.81 8.88
CA GLY A 49 -7.14 -13.24 8.65
C GLY A 49 -6.24 -13.80 7.55
N ASP A 50 -6.03 -15.12 7.56
CA ASP A 50 -5.23 -15.86 6.58
C ASP A 50 -5.93 -16.02 5.21
N VAL A 51 -6.68 -15.01 4.75
CA VAL A 51 -7.46 -15.14 3.51
C VAL A 51 -6.61 -14.78 2.31
N TRP A 52 -5.81 -15.75 1.90
CA TRP A 52 -5.15 -15.77 0.60
C TRP A 52 -5.75 -16.88 -0.27
N THR A 53 -6.16 -16.50 -1.47
CA THR A 53 -6.77 -17.38 -2.48
C THR A 53 -5.92 -18.64 -2.68
N PRO A 54 -6.51 -19.85 -2.65
CA PRO A 54 -5.74 -21.10 -2.71
C PRO A 54 -4.73 -21.09 -3.88
N GLY A 55 -3.44 -21.02 -3.53
CA GLY A 55 -2.33 -21.37 -4.40
C GLY A 55 -1.33 -20.27 -4.82
N CYS A 56 -1.57 -18.97 -4.61
CA CYS A 56 -0.45 -17.99 -4.73
C CYS A 56 0.40 -17.86 -3.44
N GLY A 57 -0.02 -18.49 -2.33
CA GLY A 57 0.63 -18.55 -1.02
C GLY A 57 0.94 -17.18 -0.36
N LEU A 58 0.47 -16.97 0.87
CA LEU A 58 1.02 -15.90 1.71
C LEU A 58 2.49 -16.18 2.04
N PRO A 59 3.39 -15.19 1.95
CA PRO A 59 4.69 -15.29 2.60
C PRO A 59 4.51 -15.56 4.10
N LYS A 60 5.35 -16.45 4.66
CA LYS A 60 5.24 -16.86 6.06
C LYS A 60 5.39 -15.66 6.99
N GLY A 61 4.37 -15.39 7.80
CA GLY A 61 4.38 -14.30 8.79
C GLY A 61 3.77 -12.97 8.33
N GLU A 62 3.23 -12.90 7.11
CA GLU A 62 2.43 -11.75 6.67
C GLU A 62 0.97 -11.90 7.13
N LYS A 63 0.42 -10.84 7.73
CA LYS A 63 -1.01 -10.70 7.98
C LYS A 63 -1.65 -9.94 6.82
N GLN A 64 -2.79 -10.42 6.37
CA GLN A 64 -3.57 -9.81 5.31
C GLN A 64 -4.86 -9.24 5.87
N ALA A 65 -5.27 -8.10 5.32
CA ALA A 65 -6.57 -7.55 5.61
C ALA A 65 -7.35 -7.39 4.30
N PHE A 66 -8.58 -7.87 4.31
CA PHE A 66 -9.44 -7.76 3.15
C PHE A 66 -9.99 -6.34 3.05
N SER A 67 -10.01 -5.77 1.86
CA SER A 67 -10.66 -4.46 1.62
C SER A 67 -11.84 -4.65 0.67
N PRO A 68 -13.08 -4.66 1.19
CA PRO A 68 -14.28 -4.73 0.37
C PRO A 68 -14.37 -3.57 -0.62
N GLU A 69 -13.90 -2.38 -0.24
CA GLU A 69 -13.91 -1.18 -1.08
C GLU A 69 -12.98 -1.35 -2.27
N LEU A 70 -11.78 -1.87 -2.04
CA LEU A 70 -10.82 -2.16 -3.10
C LEU A 70 -11.40 -3.16 -4.09
N THR A 71 -11.94 -4.27 -3.59
CA THR A 71 -12.57 -5.30 -4.43
C THR A 71 -13.73 -4.73 -5.26
N LYS A 72 -14.62 -3.91 -4.66
CA LYS A 72 -15.71 -3.26 -5.39
C LYS A 72 -15.20 -2.30 -6.47
N ARG A 73 -14.15 -1.54 -6.21
CA ARG A 73 -13.54 -0.63 -7.19
C ARG A 73 -12.92 -1.40 -8.36
N LEU A 74 -12.19 -2.47 -8.05
CA LEU A 74 -11.61 -3.36 -9.05
C LEU A 74 -12.67 -3.98 -9.95
N GLN A 75 -13.73 -4.55 -9.37
CA GLN A 75 -14.82 -5.16 -10.14
C GLN A 75 -15.56 -4.14 -11.01
N ARG A 76 -15.58 -2.86 -10.61
CA ARG A 76 -16.17 -1.77 -11.42
C ARG A 76 -15.26 -1.37 -12.59
N LEU A 77 -13.95 -1.30 -12.36
CA LEU A 77 -12.97 -0.93 -13.38
C LEU A 77 -12.71 -2.08 -14.37
N PHE A 78 -12.72 -3.31 -13.86
CA PHE A 78 -12.36 -4.52 -14.57
C PHE A 78 -13.41 -5.60 -14.27
N PRO A 79 -14.61 -5.49 -14.86
CA PRO A 79 -15.67 -6.48 -14.66
C PRO A 79 -15.26 -7.86 -15.19
N ALA A 80 -15.93 -8.91 -14.70
CA ALA A 80 -15.75 -10.27 -15.23
C ALA A 80 -15.99 -10.29 -16.75
N GLY A 81 -15.16 -11.03 -17.48
CA GLY A 81 -15.14 -11.04 -18.94
C GLY A 81 -14.25 -9.95 -19.57
N SER A 82 -13.63 -9.07 -18.77
CA SER A 82 -12.63 -8.11 -19.25
C SER A 82 -11.41 -8.81 -19.86
N ASP A 83 -10.76 -8.15 -20.82
CA ASP A 83 -9.54 -8.67 -21.43
C ASP A 83 -8.38 -8.69 -20.42
N ALA A 84 -7.79 -9.86 -20.16
CA ALA A 84 -6.78 -9.99 -19.12
C ALA A 84 -5.50 -9.20 -19.43
N ALA A 85 -5.12 -9.06 -20.71
CA ALA A 85 -3.93 -8.31 -21.11
C ALA A 85 -4.15 -6.79 -21.01
N ALA A 86 -5.37 -6.31 -21.26
CA ALA A 86 -5.75 -4.92 -20.98
C ALA A 86 -5.68 -4.63 -19.48
N VAL A 87 -6.25 -5.51 -18.64
CA VAL A 87 -6.19 -5.37 -17.17
C VAL A 87 -4.75 -5.31 -16.68
N GLU A 88 -3.86 -6.19 -17.16
CA GLU A 88 -2.44 -6.15 -16.80
C GLU A 88 -1.77 -4.81 -17.13
N ARG A 89 -2.01 -4.28 -18.34
CA ARG A 89 -1.45 -2.99 -18.77
C ARG A 89 -1.99 -1.83 -17.94
N ASP A 90 -3.29 -1.82 -17.65
CA ASP A 90 -3.91 -0.76 -16.87
C ASP A 90 -3.43 -0.77 -15.42
N LEU A 91 -3.26 -1.95 -14.82
CA LEU A 91 -2.67 -2.10 -13.50
C LEU A 91 -1.20 -1.63 -13.47
N GLN A 92 -0.41 -1.93 -14.51
CA GLN A 92 0.95 -1.42 -14.64
C GLN A 92 0.99 0.10 -14.75
N ALA A 93 0.07 0.71 -15.49
CA ALA A 93 -0.06 2.16 -15.59
C ALA A 93 -0.40 2.82 -14.24
N LEU A 94 -1.13 2.11 -13.38
CA LEU A 94 -1.41 2.51 -11.99
C LEU A 94 -0.23 2.26 -11.03
N GLY A 95 0.89 1.75 -11.53
CA GLY A 95 2.11 1.49 -10.75
C GLY A 95 2.15 0.13 -10.07
N PHE A 96 1.22 -0.78 -10.38
CA PHE A 96 1.32 -2.16 -9.90
C PHE A 96 2.38 -2.93 -10.72
N LYS A 97 3.16 -3.74 -10.02
CA LYS A 97 4.06 -4.72 -10.63
C LYS A 97 3.33 -6.04 -10.77
N VAL A 98 3.14 -6.52 -11.99
CA VAL A 98 2.56 -7.85 -12.25
C VAL A 98 3.63 -8.92 -12.01
N VAL A 99 3.36 -9.85 -11.09
CA VAL A 99 4.27 -10.91 -10.61
C VAL A 99 3.82 -12.29 -11.13
N SER A 100 3.02 -12.32 -12.20
CA SER A 100 2.49 -13.53 -12.79
C SER A 100 3.53 -14.46 -13.44
N PRO A 101 3.23 -15.77 -13.58
CA PRO A 101 2.13 -16.51 -12.95
C PRO A 101 2.47 -16.92 -11.51
N CYS A 102 1.46 -17.21 -10.70
CA CYS A 102 1.69 -17.81 -9.40
C CYS A 102 2.25 -19.24 -9.55
N PRO A 103 3.28 -19.64 -8.78
CA PRO A 103 3.97 -20.92 -8.98
C PRO A 103 3.05 -22.16 -8.96
N ASN A 104 2.01 -22.16 -8.13
CA ASN A 104 1.12 -23.32 -7.96
C ASN A 104 -0.23 -23.19 -8.66
N VAL A 105 -0.53 -22.03 -9.28
CA VAL A 105 -1.80 -21.78 -9.98
C VAL A 105 -1.53 -21.01 -11.27
N PRO A 106 -1.25 -21.71 -12.38
CA PRO A 106 -0.88 -21.07 -13.65
C PRO A 106 -1.95 -20.15 -14.24
N SER A 107 -3.22 -20.37 -13.89
CA SER A 107 -4.34 -19.50 -14.28
C SER A 107 -4.45 -18.24 -13.43
N ALA A 108 -3.86 -18.22 -12.23
CA ALA A 108 -3.86 -17.06 -11.37
C ALA A 108 -2.78 -16.07 -11.77
N ARG A 109 -3.12 -14.80 -11.63
CA ARG A 109 -2.24 -13.66 -11.84
C ARG A 109 -2.20 -12.86 -10.55
N LEU A 110 -1.03 -12.29 -10.29
CA LEU A 110 -0.76 -11.49 -9.11
C LEU A 110 -0.20 -10.15 -9.57
N ALA A 111 -0.70 -9.05 -9.02
CA ALA A 111 -0.07 -7.75 -9.13
C ALA A 111 0.11 -7.12 -7.75
N GLN A 112 1.25 -6.49 -7.52
CA GLN A 112 1.59 -5.85 -6.25
C GLN A 112 1.88 -4.38 -6.44
N PHE A 113 1.29 -3.53 -5.60
CA PHE A 113 1.69 -2.15 -5.41
C PHE A 113 2.39 -2.03 -4.07
N LEU A 114 3.63 -1.57 -4.08
CA LEU A 114 4.42 -1.32 -2.89
C LEU A 114 4.85 0.15 -2.88
N GLN A 115 4.45 0.87 -1.85
CA GLN A 115 4.89 2.23 -1.57
C GLN A 115 6.11 2.19 -0.64
N LYS A 116 7.17 2.92 -0.98
CA LYS A 116 8.40 3.03 -0.19
C LYS A 116 8.62 4.49 0.23
N GLY A 117 9.53 4.71 1.18
CA GLY A 117 9.90 6.05 1.66
C GLY A 117 8.88 6.71 2.61
N CYS A 118 7.78 6.02 2.95
CA CYS A 118 6.76 6.53 3.87
C CYS A 118 6.91 5.96 5.28
N ALA A 119 6.52 6.72 6.30
CA ALA A 119 6.37 6.20 7.67
C ALA A 119 5.34 5.05 7.76
N TRP A 120 4.33 5.06 6.88
CA TRP A 120 3.29 4.04 6.77
C TRP A 120 3.15 3.59 5.31
N PRO A 121 4.04 2.70 4.86
CA PRO A 121 4.06 2.25 3.47
C PRO A 121 2.85 1.37 3.15
N MET A 122 2.24 1.62 2.00
CA MET A 122 1.14 0.80 1.48
C MET A 122 1.69 -0.42 0.71
N ASP A 123 1.22 -1.61 1.06
CA ASP A 123 1.38 -2.82 0.26
C ASP A 123 0.00 -3.36 -0.12
N ALA A 124 -0.32 -3.39 -1.41
CA ALA A 124 -1.58 -3.90 -1.92
C ALA A 124 -1.30 -4.98 -2.96
N LYS A 125 -1.98 -6.13 -2.82
CA LYS A 125 -1.87 -7.24 -3.78
C LYS A 125 -3.24 -7.53 -4.38
N LEU A 126 -3.25 -7.68 -5.70
CA LEU A 126 -4.42 -7.98 -6.51
C LEU A 126 -4.26 -9.35 -7.12
N ILE A 127 -5.32 -10.16 -7.09
CA ILE A 127 -5.32 -11.49 -7.67
C ILE A 127 -6.50 -11.59 -8.64
N TRP A 128 -6.25 -12.18 -9.81
CA TRP A 128 -7.31 -12.56 -10.73
C TRP A 128 -7.01 -13.87 -11.43
N HIS A 129 -8.05 -14.58 -11.84
CA HIS A 129 -7.90 -15.75 -12.69
C HIS A 129 -8.15 -15.38 -14.15
N ARG A 130 -7.27 -15.89 -15.01
CA ARG A 130 -7.41 -15.84 -16.45
C ARG A 130 -8.11 -17.10 -16.94
N THR A 131 -9.18 -16.93 -17.69
CA THR A 131 -9.88 -18.00 -18.41
C THR A 131 -9.10 -18.43 -19.67
N GLU A 132 -9.45 -19.58 -20.24
CA GLU A 132 -8.79 -20.09 -21.45
C GLU A 132 -8.93 -19.15 -22.67
N ASP A 133 -10.06 -18.43 -22.77
CA ASP A 133 -10.33 -17.41 -23.78
C ASP A 133 -9.62 -16.06 -23.49
N GLY A 134 -8.80 -15.99 -22.45
CA GLY A 134 -7.97 -14.82 -22.15
C GLY A 134 -8.70 -13.70 -21.42
N LYS A 135 -9.82 -14.00 -20.77
CA LYS A 135 -10.60 -13.03 -19.99
C LYS A 135 -10.35 -13.16 -18.50
N VAL A 136 -10.80 -12.17 -17.75
CA VAL A 136 -10.81 -12.18 -16.29
C VAL A 136 -12.06 -12.93 -15.81
N ALA A 137 -11.89 -14.01 -15.04
CA ALA A 137 -13.00 -14.74 -14.41
C ALA A 137 -13.49 -13.99 -13.16
N ASP A 138 -12.55 -13.63 -12.30
CA ASP A 138 -12.75 -12.96 -11.03
C ASP A 138 -11.51 -12.11 -10.71
N LEU A 139 -11.71 -10.94 -10.08
CA LEU A 139 -10.65 -10.04 -9.65
C LEU A 139 -10.95 -9.58 -8.22
N SER A 140 -10.03 -9.84 -7.31
CA SER A 140 -10.08 -9.42 -5.91
C SER A 140 -8.82 -8.66 -5.51
N GLY A 141 -8.98 -7.78 -4.52
CA GLY A 141 -7.88 -6.97 -4.01
C GLY A 141 -7.79 -7.06 -2.51
N HIS A 142 -6.55 -7.10 -2.02
CA HIS A 142 -6.24 -7.19 -0.61
C HIS A 142 -5.15 -6.19 -0.24
N VAL A 143 -5.19 -5.73 1.01
CA VAL A 143 -4.23 -4.77 1.54
C VAL A 143 -3.45 -5.44 2.66
N PHE A 144 -2.14 -5.23 2.65
CA PHE A 144 -1.20 -5.71 3.65
C PHE A 144 -0.81 -4.53 4.50
N PHE A 145 -1.00 -4.68 5.81
CA PHE A 145 -0.50 -3.72 6.77
C PHE A 145 0.63 -4.37 7.55
N LYS A 146 1.86 -3.88 7.34
CA LYS A 146 2.98 -4.18 8.23
C LYS A 146 3.20 -2.94 9.11
N PRO A 147 2.72 -2.93 10.37
CA PRO A 147 3.11 -1.87 11.28
C PRO A 147 4.62 -2.01 11.57
N GLY A 148 5.42 -1.03 11.11
CA GLY A 148 6.78 -0.79 11.61
C GLY A 148 7.88 -1.78 11.23
N GLY A 149 7.94 -2.28 9.99
CA GLY A 149 9.05 -3.14 9.57
C GLY A 149 9.70 -2.70 8.27
N GLU A 150 11.01 -2.49 8.31
CA GLU A 150 11.91 -2.32 7.17
C GLU A 150 11.60 -3.36 6.06
N TYR A 151 11.71 -2.90 4.80
CA TYR A 151 11.62 -3.71 3.58
C TYR A 151 13.00 -4.07 3.06
#